data_AF-A0A8S3H6U7-F1
#
_entry.id   AF-A0A8S3H6U7-F1
#
_cell.length_a   1.000
_cell.length_b   1.000
_cell.length_c   1.000
_cell.angle_alpha   90.00
_cell.angle_beta   90.00
_cell.angle_gamma   90.00
#
_symmetry.space_group_name_H-M   'P 1'
#
loop_
_entity.id
_entity.type
_entity.pdbx_description
1 polymer ?
#
loop_
_entity_poly.entity_id
_entity_poly.type
_entity_poly.pdbx_seq_one_letter_code
_entity_poly.pdbx_strand_id
1 'polypeptide(L)'
;EAFESEIEARKSLASIVPEYFNKPIFDIIYHNVKPLEKLAEEVSIILGQCFVVGEPVQFKKKKDNTAVKGVVERIEDYNDDSKKRTSERASVQAKLPSDRQMKNVKYAIRLTDEDRVVNNVLPSELQRCSFIPNREKLKTFIRSHSLRLGNRADSPWIFYDDSIKTKYEIKDLIPSEMVDKMKKSMTITLDEILREQERIARKHAEEEAAALAEKNKSNEINNN
;
A
#
# COMPACT_ATOMS: atom_id res chain seq x y z
N GLU A 1 -24.94 0.48 -14.38
CA GLU A 1 -23.76 0.71 -15.24
C GLU A 1 -22.49 1.08 -14.47
N ALA A 2 -22.30 2.31 -13.95
CA ALA A 2 -21.04 2.69 -13.29
C ALA A 2 -20.68 1.84 -12.04
N PHE A 3 -21.67 1.56 -11.18
CA PHE A 3 -21.51 0.71 -10.00
C PHE A 3 -21.20 -0.75 -10.36
N GLU A 4 -21.80 -1.27 -11.43
CA GLU A 4 -21.57 -2.65 -11.89
C GLU A 4 -20.16 -2.80 -12.48
N SER A 5 -19.69 -1.81 -13.23
CA SER A 5 -18.32 -1.76 -13.74
C SER A 5 -17.29 -1.71 -12.60
N GLU A 6 -17.59 -0.97 -11.53
CA GLU A 6 -16.74 -0.91 -10.33
C GLU A 6 -16.69 -2.26 -9.60
N ILE A 7 -17.83 -2.95 -9.48
CA ILE A 7 -17.89 -4.32 -8.92
C ILE A 7 -17.10 -5.30 -9.78
N GLU A 8 -17.25 -5.24 -11.10
CA GLU A 8 -16.55 -6.12 -12.03
C GLU A 8 -15.02 -5.89 -11.99
N ALA A 9 -14.59 -4.63 -11.92
CA ALA A 9 -13.18 -4.28 -11.72
C ALA A 9 -12.64 -4.83 -10.39
N ARG A 10 -13.41 -4.73 -9.30
CA ARG A 10 -13.04 -5.33 -8.00
C ARG A 10 -12.97 -6.86 -8.06
N LYS A 11 -13.89 -7.53 -8.76
CA LYS A 11 -13.86 -8.99 -8.97
C LYS A 11 -12.63 -9.42 -9.77
N SER A 12 -12.27 -8.65 -10.80
CA SER A 12 -11.04 -8.85 -11.57
C SER A 12 -9.80 -8.72 -10.67
N LEU A 13 -9.75 -7.73 -9.78
CA LEU A 13 -8.66 -7.57 -8.81
C LEU A 13 -8.56 -8.72 -7.80
N ALA A 14 -9.69 -9.25 -7.32
CA ALA A 14 -9.71 -10.42 -6.44
C ALA A 14 -9.18 -11.70 -7.13
N SER A 15 -9.29 -11.78 -8.47
CA SER A 15 -8.66 -12.87 -9.24
C SER A 15 -7.14 -12.73 -9.37
N ILE A 16 -6.62 -11.50 -9.21
CA ILE A 16 -5.20 -11.17 -9.35
C ILE A 16 -4.44 -11.51 -8.06
N VAL A 17 -5.00 -11.14 -6.90
CA VAL A 17 -4.43 -11.38 -5.58
C VAL A 17 -5.48 -12.04 -4.67
N PRO A 18 -5.21 -13.25 -4.16
CA PRO A 18 -6.07 -13.89 -3.15
C PRO A 18 -6.26 -13.04 -1.89
N GLU A 19 -7.48 -13.02 -1.33
CA GLU A 19 -7.86 -12.12 -0.22
C GLU A 19 -7.02 -12.30 1.05
N TYR A 20 -6.53 -13.51 1.34
CA TYR A 20 -5.64 -13.76 2.49
C TYR A 20 -4.30 -12.99 2.40
N PHE A 21 -3.90 -12.54 1.20
CA PHE A 21 -2.74 -11.66 1.05
C PHE A 21 -3.06 -10.17 1.23
N ASN A 22 -4.33 -9.76 1.26
CA ASN A 22 -4.69 -8.34 1.30
C ASN A 22 -4.11 -7.65 2.54
N LYS A 23 -4.37 -8.19 3.73
CA LYS A 23 -3.88 -7.61 4.98
C LYS A 23 -2.35 -7.41 5.00
N PRO A 24 -1.51 -8.45 4.77
CA PRO A 24 -0.07 -8.28 4.80
C PRO A 24 0.43 -7.32 3.71
N ILE A 25 -0.20 -7.32 2.52
CA ILE A 25 0.14 -6.33 1.49
C ILE A 25 -0.18 -4.91 1.99
N PHE A 26 -1.37 -4.69 2.54
CA PHE A 26 -1.81 -3.40 3.07
C PHE A 26 -0.93 -2.88 4.21
N ASP A 27 -0.51 -3.75 5.13
CA ASP A 27 0.44 -3.41 6.20
C ASP A 27 1.81 -2.96 5.64
N ILE A 28 2.27 -3.55 4.53
CA ILE A 28 3.55 -3.18 3.90
C ILE A 28 3.45 -1.86 3.12
N ILE A 29 2.33 -1.63 2.42
CA ILE A 29 2.20 -0.48 1.53
C ILE A 29 1.82 0.80 2.26
N TYR A 30 1.01 0.73 3.30
CA TYR A 30 0.47 1.91 3.93
C TYR A 30 1.59 2.75 4.59
N HIS A 31 1.64 4.04 4.25
CA HIS A 31 2.70 4.98 4.61
C HIS A 31 4.12 4.63 4.13
N ASN A 32 4.27 3.63 3.25
CA ASN A 32 5.56 3.34 2.65
C ASN A 32 5.95 4.47 1.70
N VAL A 33 7.24 4.79 1.59
CA VAL A 33 7.76 5.86 0.72
C VAL A 33 8.50 5.32 -0.50
N LYS A 34 8.76 4.00 -0.54
CA LYS A 34 9.48 3.35 -1.62
C LYS A 34 8.70 3.48 -2.94
N PRO A 35 9.40 3.62 -4.08
CA PRO A 35 8.75 3.61 -5.38
C PRO A 35 8.07 2.26 -5.62
N LEU A 36 7.01 2.28 -6.43
CA LEU A 36 6.14 1.12 -6.68
C LEU A 36 6.92 -0.16 -7.04
N GLU A 37 7.96 -0.03 -7.86
CA GLU A 37 8.75 -1.17 -8.35
C GLU A 37 9.47 -1.91 -7.21
N LYS A 38 9.98 -1.15 -6.23
CA LYS A 38 10.66 -1.65 -5.05
C LYS A 38 9.67 -2.17 -4.01
N LEU A 39 8.53 -1.48 -3.89
CA LEU A 39 7.46 -1.91 -3.00
C LEU A 39 6.86 -3.26 -3.43
N ALA A 40 6.60 -3.44 -4.72
CA ALA A 40 6.10 -4.72 -5.26
C ALA A 40 7.14 -5.86 -5.15
N GLU A 41 8.44 -5.55 -5.32
CA GLU A 41 9.52 -6.50 -5.08
C GLU A 41 9.56 -6.96 -3.62
N GLU A 42 9.48 -6.04 -2.67
CA GLU A 42 9.45 -6.32 -1.23
C GLU A 42 8.24 -7.14 -0.81
N VAL A 43 7.05 -6.77 -1.27
CA VAL A 43 5.82 -7.55 -1.04
C VAL A 43 5.99 -8.98 -1.58
N SER A 44 6.50 -9.13 -2.80
CA SER A 44 6.72 -10.45 -3.39
C SER A 44 7.68 -11.31 -2.58
N ILE A 45 8.74 -10.72 -2.03
CA ILE A 45 9.73 -11.42 -1.19
C ILE A 45 9.07 -11.89 0.12
N ILE A 46 8.35 -11.00 0.81
CA ILE A 46 7.72 -11.31 2.09
C ILE A 46 6.66 -12.40 1.93
N LEU A 47 5.78 -12.27 0.93
CA LEU A 47 4.79 -13.31 0.61
C LEU A 47 5.45 -14.62 0.18
N GLY A 48 6.64 -14.56 -0.42
CA GLY A 48 7.42 -15.74 -0.76
C GLY A 48 8.04 -16.46 0.44
N GLN A 49 8.33 -15.75 1.52
CA GLN A 49 9.08 -16.26 2.67
C GLN A 49 8.21 -16.67 3.87
N CYS A 50 7.01 -16.13 3.99
CA CYS A 50 6.09 -16.43 5.09
C CYS A 50 4.75 -17.00 4.60
N PHE A 51 4.08 -17.73 5.47
CA PHE A 51 2.67 -18.06 5.28
C PHE A 51 1.81 -17.04 6.00
N VAL A 52 0.62 -16.78 5.47
CA VAL A 52 -0.30 -15.77 6.01
C VAL A 52 -1.57 -16.42 6.54
N VAL A 53 -2.24 -15.77 7.50
CA VAL A 53 -3.52 -16.28 8.03
C VAL A 53 -4.55 -16.38 6.90
N GLY A 54 -5.25 -17.52 6.84
CA GLY A 54 -6.20 -17.85 5.79
C GLY A 54 -5.57 -18.51 4.55
N GLU A 55 -4.24 -18.63 4.48
CA GLU A 55 -3.57 -19.28 3.36
C GLU A 55 -3.79 -20.80 3.37
N PRO A 56 -4.23 -21.40 2.24
CA PRO A 56 -4.34 -22.85 2.13
C PRO A 56 -2.96 -23.49 1.98
N VAL A 57 -2.69 -24.47 2.84
CA VAL A 57 -1.40 -25.17 2.90
C VAL A 57 -1.60 -26.68 2.93
N GLN A 58 -0.56 -27.41 2.56
CA GLN A 58 -0.49 -28.85 2.68
C GLN A 58 0.71 -29.22 3.55
N PHE A 59 0.56 -30.19 4.43
CA PHE A 59 1.70 -30.72 5.18
C PHE A 59 1.59 -32.22 5.38
N LYS A 60 2.74 -32.87 5.53
CA LYS A 60 2.82 -34.32 5.68
C LYS A 60 2.72 -34.68 7.16
N LYS A 61 1.71 -35.48 7.53
CA LYS A 61 1.62 -36.05 8.88
C LYS A 61 2.83 -36.98 9.09
N LYS A 62 3.62 -36.75 10.15
CA LYS A 62 4.82 -37.54 10.48
C LYS A 62 4.57 -39.04 10.63
N LYS A 63 3.35 -39.42 11.05
CA LYS A 63 3.00 -40.82 11.33
C LYS A 63 2.85 -41.66 10.05
N ASP A 64 2.18 -41.13 9.03
CA ASP A 64 1.74 -41.94 7.88
C ASP A 64 2.19 -41.36 6.52
N ASN A 65 3.03 -40.30 6.53
CA ASN A 65 3.51 -39.56 5.35
C ASN A 65 2.38 -39.06 4.41
N THR A 66 1.13 -39.12 4.87
CA THR A 66 -0.04 -38.69 4.13
C THR A 66 -0.07 -37.17 4.15
N ALA A 67 -0.22 -36.58 2.97
CA ALA A 67 -0.23 -35.14 2.79
C ALA A 67 -1.64 -34.62 3.03
N VAL A 68 -1.83 -33.86 4.12
CA VAL A 68 -3.12 -33.36 4.56
C VAL A 68 -3.23 -31.87 4.23
N LYS A 69 -4.43 -31.47 3.78
CA LYS A 69 -4.74 -30.08 3.47
C LYS A 69 -5.26 -29.36 4.71
N GLY A 70 -4.91 -28.09 4.82
CA GLY A 70 -5.35 -27.23 5.91
C GLY A 70 -5.27 -25.77 5.51
N VAL A 71 -5.67 -24.91 6.45
CA VAL A 71 -5.62 -23.46 6.34
C VAL A 71 -4.87 -22.91 7.54
N VAL A 72 -3.97 -21.96 7.30
CA VAL A 72 -3.27 -21.26 8.38
C VAL A 72 -4.29 -20.48 9.19
N GLU A 73 -4.47 -20.84 10.46
CA GLU A 73 -5.45 -20.20 11.34
C GLU A 73 -4.79 -19.11 12.17
N ARG A 74 -3.60 -19.38 12.73
CA ARG A 74 -2.84 -18.42 13.53
C ARG A 74 -1.35 -18.57 13.29
N ILE A 75 -0.66 -17.47 13.53
CA ILE A 75 0.79 -17.34 13.47
C ILE A 75 1.27 -17.06 14.89
N GLU A 76 2.17 -17.89 15.39
CA GLU A 76 2.74 -17.83 16.74
C GLU A 76 4.22 -17.49 16.64
N ASP A 77 4.64 -16.39 17.28
CA ASP A 77 6.06 -16.04 17.37
C ASP A 77 6.77 -16.96 18.37
N TYR A 78 7.84 -17.60 17.92
CA TYR A 78 8.75 -18.37 18.74
C TYR A 78 9.82 -17.45 19.32
N ASN A 79 9.53 -16.84 20.47
CA ASN A 79 10.55 -16.11 21.23
C ASN A 79 11.43 -17.12 21.99
N ASP A 80 12.54 -17.53 21.40
CA ASP A 80 13.62 -18.16 22.18
C ASP A 80 14.33 -17.04 22.96
N ASP A 81 13.83 -16.74 24.16
CA ASP A 81 14.29 -15.69 25.08
C ASP A 81 15.68 -15.98 25.69
N SER A 82 16.62 -16.45 24.86
CA SER A 82 17.94 -16.90 25.28
C SER A 82 19.04 -16.42 24.32
N LYS A 83 19.19 -15.10 24.08
CA LYS A 83 20.50 -14.39 24.02
C LYS A 83 20.43 -12.94 23.49
N LYS A 84 20.78 -12.04 24.43
CA LYS A 84 21.52 -10.76 24.32
C LYS A 84 20.88 -9.53 23.66
N ARG A 85 20.66 -8.55 24.56
CA ARG A 85 20.76 -7.09 24.38
C ARG A 85 21.92 -6.69 23.47
N THR A 86 21.67 -5.78 22.53
CA THR A 86 22.45 -4.56 22.32
C THR A 86 21.60 -3.52 21.59
N SER A 87 21.58 -2.33 22.18
CA SER A 87 21.03 -1.07 21.69
C SER A 87 21.46 -0.74 20.25
N GLU A 88 20.58 -0.14 19.44
CA GLU A 88 20.80 1.20 18.86
C GLU A 88 19.64 1.68 17.96
N ARG A 89 19.16 2.90 18.28
CA ARG A 89 18.44 3.87 17.42
C ARG A 89 17.33 3.33 16.51
N ALA A 90 16.09 3.40 17.00
CA ALA A 90 14.88 3.14 16.24
C ALA A 90 14.63 4.25 15.20
N SER A 91 15.00 3.99 13.95
CA SER A 91 14.31 4.61 12.81
C SER A 91 12.98 3.88 12.65
N VAL A 92 11.88 4.61 12.84
CA VAL A 92 10.50 4.13 12.86
C VAL A 92 9.99 4.00 11.42
N GLN A 93 10.66 3.16 10.64
CA GLN A 93 10.05 2.55 9.45
C GLN A 93 9.57 1.18 9.90
N ALA A 94 8.41 0.72 9.42
CA ALA A 94 7.93 -0.64 9.63
C ALA A 94 9.07 -1.60 9.27
N LYS A 95 9.81 -2.08 10.28
CA LYS A 95 10.92 -3.00 10.07
C LYS A 95 10.29 -4.26 9.50
N LEU A 96 10.73 -4.67 8.31
CA LEU A 96 10.45 -6.01 7.80
C LEU A 96 10.65 -7.00 8.94
N PRO A 97 9.83 -8.06 9.05
CA PRO A 97 10.23 -9.19 9.85
C PRO A 97 11.62 -9.61 9.37
N SER A 98 12.61 -9.52 10.26
CA SER A 98 13.98 -9.93 9.95
C SER A 98 13.97 -11.39 9.49
N ASP A 99 14.89 -11.81 8.62
CA ASP A 99 15.08 -13.22 8.24
C ASP A 99 15.17 -14.16 9.49
N ARG A 100 15.61 -13.60 10.63
CA ARG A 100 15.62 -14.27 11.94
C ARG A 100 14.24 -14.37 12.60
N GLN A 101 13.37 -13.38 12.44
CA GLN A 101 11.98 -13.41 12.91
C GLN A 101 11.15 -14.39 12.09
N MET A 102 11.38 -14.48 10.77
CA MET A 102 10.63 -15.37 9.86
C MET A 102 10.89 -16.87 10.09
N LYS A 103 12.09 -17.25 10.56
CA LYS A 103 12.45 -18.64 10.90
C LYS A 103 11.94 -19.07 12.28
N ASN A 104 11.63 -18.11 13.13
CA ASN A 104 11.12 -18.32 14.48
C ASN A 104 9.60 -18.15 14.52
N VAL A 105 8.90 -18.63 13.51
CA VAL A 105 7.44 -18.60 13.44
C VAL A 105 6.92 -20.01 13.45
N LYS A 106 5.90 -20.26 14.27
CA LYS A 106 5.13 -21.49 14.26
C LYS A 106 3.72 -21.18 13.78
N TYR A 107 3.10 -22.15 13.14
CA TYR A 107 1.78 -21.99 12.56
C TYR A 107 0.80 -22.95 13.24
N ALA A 108 -0.40 -22.44 13.50
CA ALA A 108 -1.56 -23.25 13.83
C ALA A 108 -2.36 -23.49 12.55
N ILE A 109 -2.52 -24.75 12.17
CA ILE A 109 -3.18 -25.16 10.93
C ILE A 109 -4.50 -25.84 11.24
N ARG A 110 -5.59 -25.29 10.73
CA ARG A 110 -6.90 -25.94 10.78
C ARG A 110 -7.02 -26.89 9.60
N LEU A 111 -7.20 -28.18 9.87
CA LEU A 111 -7.34 -29.20 8.84
C LEU A 111 -8.67 -29.02 8.10
N THR A 112 -8.70 -29.32 6.81
CA THR A 112 -9.95 -29.24 6.01
C THR A 112 -10.85 -30.45 6.21
N ASP A 113 -10.24 -31.62 6.43
CA ASP A 113 -10.94 -32.91 6.45
C ASP A 113 -11.43 -33.28 7.86
N GLU A 114 -10.72 -32.79 8.88
CA GLU A 114 -11.04 -32.94 10.29
C GLU A 114 -11.11 -31.52 10.85
N ASP A 115 -12.19 -31.07 11.50
CA ASP A 115 -12.27 -29.71 12.09
C ASP A 115 -11.41 -29.62 13.37
N ARG A 116 -10.10 -29.81 13.17
CA ARG A 116 -9.06 -29.92 14.19
C ARG A 116 -7.94 -28.98 13.86
N VAL A 117 -7.37 -28.38 14.90
CA VAL A 117 -6.26 -27.44 14.78
C VAL A 117 -4.97 -28.12 15.23
N VAL A 118 -3.98 -28.15 14.33
CA VAL A 118 -2.64 -28.63 14.59
C VAL A 118 -1.75 -27.42 14.89
N ASN A 119 -1.34 -27.29 16.14
CA ASN A 119 -0.47 -26.19 16.58
C ASN A 119 1.02 -26.56 16.43
N ASN A 120 1.90 -25.55 16.53
CA ASN A 120 3.35 -25.71 16.50
C ASN A 120 3.92 -26.28 15.19
N VAL A 121 3.27 -26.06 14.04
CA VAL A 121 3.77 -26.53 12.73
C VAL A 121 4.86 -25.59 12.23
N LEU A 122 6.00 -26.15 11.81
CA LEU A 122 7.13 -25.36 11.31
C LEU A 122 6.93 -24.99 9.83
N PRO A 123 7.46 -23.84 9.37
CA PRO A 123 7.39 -23.46 7.95
C PRO A 123 7.98 -24.53 7.01
N SER A 124 9.00 -25.27 7.44
CA SER A 124 9.61 -26.36 6.66
C SER A 124 8.70 -27.59 6.48
N GLU A 125 7.67 -27.74 7.31
CA GLU A 125 6.71 -28.84 7.23
C GLU A 125 5.54 -28.48 6.29
N LEU A 126 5.37 -27.20 5.97
CA LEU A 126 4.30 -26.67 5.13
C LEU A 126 4.73 -26.59 3.67
N GLN A 127 3.76 -26.83 2.79
CA GLN A 127 3.85 -26.63 1.35
C GLN A 127 2.69 -25.72 0.93
N ARG A 128 2.98 -24.71 0.10
CA ARG A 128 1.93 -23.84 -0.44
C ARG A 128 1.08 -24.59 -1.46
N CYS A 129 -0.23 -24.36 -1.38
CA CYS A 129 -1.18 -24.82 -2.40
C CYS A 129 -1.39 -23.79 -3.51
N SER A 130 -1.06 -22.52 -3.27
CA SER A 130 -1.26 -21.42 -4.23
C SER A 130 0.05 -20.76 -4.65
N PHE A 131 0.01 -20.09 -5.79
CA PHE A 131 1.13 -19.34 -6.32
C PHE A 131 1.17 -17.92 -5.74
N ILE A 132 2.37 -17.40 -5.48
CA ILE A 132 2.59 -16.01 -5.07
C ILE A 132 2.35 -15.08 -6.26
N PRO A 133 1.43 -14.10 -6.19
CA PRO A 133 1.18 -13.19 -7.31
C PRO A 133 2.49 -12.57 -7.84
N ASN A 134 2.66 -12.56 -9.16
CA ASN A 134 3.86 -12.01 -9.76
C ASN A 134 3.95 -10.49 -9.54
N ARG A 135 5.14 -9.91 -9.79
CA ARG A 135 5.39 -8.48 -9.55
C ARG A 135 4.43 -7.56 -10.31
N GLU A 136 4.07 -7.87 -11.55
CA GLU A 136 3.11 -7.06 -12.31
C GLU A 136 1.71 -7.08 -11.68
N LYS A 137 1.25 -8.27 -11.28
CA LYS A 137 -0.02 -8.45 -10.56
C LYS A 137 -0.04 -7.67 -9.26
N LEU A 138 1.05 -7.71 -8.49
CA LEU A 138 1.21 -6.92 -7.26
C LEU A 138 1.22 -5.42 -7.56
N LYS A 139 1.91 -4.95 -8.61
CA LYS A 139 1.89 -3.53 -9.00
C LYS A 139 0.48 -3.06 -9.36
N THR A 140 -0.26 -3.84 -10.13
CA THR A 140 -1.67 -3.55 -10.47
C THR A 140 -2.56 -3.54 -9.23
N PHE A 141 -2.35 -4.47 -8.31
CA PHE A 141 -3.07 -4.52 -7.04
C PHE A 141 -2.79 -3.30 -6.15
N ILE A 142 -1.53 -2.90 -6.01
CA ILE A 142 -1.13 -1.72 -5.23
C ILE A 142 -1.75 -0.46 -5.84
N ARG A 143 -1.63 -0.27 -7.16
CA ARG A 143 -2.18 0.91 -7.86
C ARG A 143 -3.70 1.04 -7.77
N SER A 144 -4.43 -0.06 -7.66
CA SER A 144 -5.89 -0.05 -7.56
C SER A 144 -6.40 0.29 -6.17
N HIS A 145 -5.60 0.07 -5.12
CA HIS A 145 -6.02 0.33 -3.73
C HIS A 145 -5.35 1.55 -3.11
N SER A 146 -4.25 2.04 -3.70
CA SER A 146 -3.45 3.12 -3.13
C SER A 146 -2.99 4.15 -4.14
N LEU A 147 -2.76 5.36 -3.62
CA LEU A 147 -2.18 6.50 -4.33
C LEU A 147 -0.96 7.02 -3.59
N ARG A 148 -0.06 7.67 -4.33
CA ARG A 148 1.11 8.32 -3.75
C ARG A 148 0.79 9.77 -3.41
N LEU A 149 0.97 10.14 -2.15
CA LEU A 149 0.65 11.45 -1.58
C LEU A 149 1.73 12.48 -1.94
N GLY A 150 1.80 12.86 -3.21
CA GLY A 150 2.65 13.92 -3.75
C GLY A 150 3.62 13.41 -4.83
N ASN A 151 4.29 14.35 -5.50
CA ASN A 151 5.25 14.06 -6.58
C ASN A 151 6.69 13.82 -6.12
N ARG A 152 6.96 13.93 -4.82
CA ARG A 152 8.31 13.78 -4.25
C ARG A 152 8.72 12.31 -4.13
N ALA A 153 10.03 12.07 -4.07
CA ALA A 153 10.59 10.74 -3.91
C ALA A 153 10.31 10.12 -2.52
N ASP A 154 9.99 10.93 -1.53
CA ASP A 154 9.64 10.56 -0.15
C ASP A 154 8.12 10.55 0.10
N SER A 155 7.30 10.76 -0.92
CA SER A 155 5.84 10.77 -0.78
C SER A 155 5.31 9.40 -0.35
N PRO A 156 4.50 9.32 0.73
CA PRO A 156 3.96 8.06 1.23
C PRO A 156 2.81 7.53 0.36
N TRP A 157 2.61 6.22 0.36
CA TRP A 157 1.43 5.56 -0.20
C TRP A 157 0.27 5.61 0.81
N ILE A 158 -0.91 6.01 0.35
CA ILE A 158 -2.15 6.03 1.14
C ILE A 158 -3.27 5.32 0.38
N PHE A 159 -4.28 4.82 1.08
CA PHE A 159 -5.43 4.17 0.44
C PHE A 159 -6.40 5.19 -0.17
N TYR A 160 -7.08 4.81 -1.26
CA TYR A 160 -8.22 5.57 -1.77
C TYR A 160 -9.42 5.53 -0.82
N ASP A 161 -9.67 4.34 -0.26
CA ASP A 161 -10.79 4.04 0.61
C ASP A 161 -10.30 3.81 2.04
N ASP A 162 -10.68 4.71 2.95
CA ASP A 162 -10.35 4.60 4.37
C ASP A 162 -11.04 3.39 5.04
N SER A 163 -12.08 2.81 4.42
CA SER A 163 -12.73 1.58 4.88
C SER A 163 -11.77 0.40 4.90
N ILE A 164 -10.72 0.40 4.06
CA ILE A 164 -9.67 -0.63 4.04
C ILE A 164 -8.94 -0.67 5.39
N LYS A 165 -8.69 0.49 6.00
CA LYS A 165 -8.03 0.57 7.31
C LYS A 165 -8.86 -0.10 8.39
N THR A 166 -10.18 0.14 8.37
CA THR A 166 -11.11 -0.45 9.32
C THR A 166 -11.29 -1.96 9.07
N LYS A 167 -11.46 -2.37 7.80
CA LYS A 167 -11.66 -3.78 7.41
C LYS A 167 -10.47 -4.66 7.80
N TYR A 168 -9.24 -4.15 7.67
CA TYR A 168 -8.02 -4.92 7.88
C TYR A 168 -7.23 -4.49 9.12
N GLU A 169 -7.80 -3.64 9.98
CA GLU A 169 -7.18 -3.14 11.22
C GLU A 169 -5.77 -2.56 10.99
N ILE A 170 -5.60 -1.78 9.93
CA ILE A 170 -4.31 -1.21 9.53
C ILE A 170 -3.95 -0.06 10.47
N LYS A 171 -2.72 -0.06 10.99
CA LYS A 171 -2.23 0.96 11.93
C LYS A 171 -1.77 2.23 11.21
N ASP A 172 -2.17 3.37 11.73
CA ASP A 172 -1.63 4.66 11.29
C ASP A 172 -0.23 4.90 11.86
N LEU A 173 0.77 4.91 10.97
CA LEU A 173 2.14 5.32 11.31
C LEU A 173 2.34 6.84 11.25
N ILE A 174 1.52 7.55 10.47
CA ILE A 174 1.58 9.00 10.28
C ILE A 174 0.30 9.62 10.86
N PRO A 175 0.38 10.72 11.64
CA PRO A 175 -0.82 11.40 12.13
C PRO A 175 -1.74 11.85 11.00
N SER A 176 -3.05 11.64 11.15
CA SER A 176 -4.05 12.03 10.15
C SER A 176 -3.93 13.50 9.73
N GLU A 177 -3.67 14.40 10.68
CA GLU A 177 -3.52 15.84 10.40
C GLU A 177 -2.42 16.15 9.38
N MET A 178 -1.31 15.40 9.41
CA MET A 178 -0.22 15.57 8.46
C MET A 178 -0.63 15.08 7.07
N VAL A 179 -1.31 13.93 7.01
CA VAL A 179 -1.84 13.38 5.76
C VAL A 179 -2.87 14.35 5.15
N ASP A 180 -3.74 14.93 5.96
CA ASP A 180 -4.78 15.86 5.50
C ASP A 180 -4.21 17.18 4.99
N LYS A 181 -3.17 17.71 5.64
CA LYS A 181 -2.42 18.86 5.13
C LYS A 181 -1.79 18.56 3.77
N MET A 182 -1.19 17.38 3.62
CA MET A 182 -0.60 16.95 2.36
C MET A 182 -1.67 16.73 1.26
N LYS A 183 -2.81 16.10 1.59
CA LYS A 183 -3.96 15.96 0.67
C LYS A 183 -4.43 17.32 0.16
N LYS A 184 -4.64 18.29 1.07
CA LYS A 184 -5.02 19.66 0.74
C LYS A 184 -3.99 20.34 -0.17
N SER A 185 -2.70 20.15 0.10
CA SER A 185 -1.63 20.72 -0.75
C SER A 185 -1.59 20.16 -2.18
N MET A 186 -2.13 18.96 -2.41
CA MET A 186 -2.21 18.36 -3.74
C MET A 186 -3.47 18.76 -4.51
N THR A 187 -4.54 19.13 -3.82
CA THR A 187 -5.78 19.54 -4.47
C THR A 187 -5.73 21.05 -4.65
N ILE A 188 -5.44 21.52 -5.87
CA ILE A 188 -5.71 22.93 -6.18
C ILE A 188 -7.22 23.10 -6.06
N THR A 189 -7.66 23.85 -5.06
CA THR A 189 -9.09 24.06 -4.85
C THR A 189 -9.65 24.84 -6.05
N LEU A 190 -10.90 24.58 -6.43
CA LEU A 190 -11.55 25.33 -7.51
C LEU A 190 -11.49 26.84 -7.23
N ASP A 191 -11.60 27.24 -5.96
CA ASP A 191 -11.45 28.61 -5.50
C ASP A 191 -10.03 29.18 -5.70
N GLU A 192 -8.97 28.39 -5.52
CA GLU A 192 -7.59 28.81 -5.84
C GLU A 192 -7.39 28.98 -7.35
N ILE A 193 -7.97 28.09 -8.17
CA ILE A 193 -7.93 28.22 -9.63
C ILE A 193 -8.62 29.51 -10.05
N LEU A 194 -9.83 29.77 -9.55
CA LEU A 194 -10.62 30.97 -9.88
C LEU A 194 -9.90 32.25 -9.44
N ARG A 195 -9.35 32.28 -8.23
CA ARG A 195 -8.56 33.42 -7.74
C ARG A 195 -7.34 33.71 -8.62
N GLU A 196 -6.61 32.68 -9.05
CA GLU A 196 -5.44 32.87 -9.89
C GLU A 196 -5.84 33.32 -11.31
N GLN A 197 -6.96 32.84 -11.84
CA GLN A 197 -7.49 33.33 -13.12
C GLN A 197 -7.90 34.81 -13.06
N GLU A 198 -8.57 35.26 -12.00
CA GLU A 198 -8.87 36.70 -11.81
C GLU A 198 -7.60 37.55 -11.71
N ARG A 199 -6.56 37.04 -11.04
CA ARG A 199 -5.29 37.74 -10.90
C ARG A 199 -4.57 37.88 -12.25
N ILE A 200 -4.57 36.82 -13.05
CA ILE A 200 -4.01 36.84 -14.41
C ILE A 200 -4.82 37.78 -15.30
N ALA A 201 -6.15 37.77 -15.22
CA ALA A 201 -7.01 38.65 -16.00
C ALA A 201 -6.76 40.14 -15.68
N ARG A 202 -6.58 40.50 -14.39
CA ARG A 202 -6.22 41.87 -13.99
C ARG A 202 -4.89 42.31 -14.56
N LYS A 203 -3.86 41.46 -14.50
CA LYS A 203 -2.56 41.75 -15.09
C LYS A 203 -2.63 41.97 -16.60
N HIS A 204 -3.38 41.11 -17.30
CA HIS A 204 -3.57 41.27 -18.74
C HIS A 204 -4.30 42.58 -19.08
N ALA A 205 -5.31 42.97 -18.30
CA ALA A 205 -6.01 44.24 -18.49
C ALA A 205 -5.11 45.46 -18.22
N GLU A 206 -4.23 45.38 -17.20
CA GLU A 206 -3.24 46.43 -16.90
C GLU A 206 -2.18 46.55 -18.02
N GLU A 207 -1.68 45.42 -18.54
CA GLU A 207 -0.73 45.39 -19.66
C GLU A 207 -1.36 45.91 -20.96
N GLU A 208 -2.62 45.56 -21.24
CA GLU A 208 -3.36 46.03 -22.42
C GLU A 208 -3.65 47.54 -22.33
N ALA A 209 -4.01 48.05 -21.15
CA ALA A 209 -4.18 49.48 -20.91
C ALA A 209 -2.86 50.26 -21.07
N ALA A 210 -1.75 49.71 -20.59
CA ALA A 210 -0.43 50.31 -20.74
C ALA A 210 0.01 50.35 -22.23
N ALA A 211 -0.20 49.26 -22.97
CA ALA A 211 0.10 49.20 -24.40
C ALA A 211 -0.74 50.20 -25.22
N LEU A 212 -2.02 50.37 -24.86
CA LEU A 212 -2.89 51.35 -25.51
C LEU A 212 -2.45 52.79 -25.21
N ALA A 213 -2.03 53.08 -23.98
CA ALA A 213 -1.50 54.38 -23.59
C ALA A 213 -0.19 54.72 -24.33
N GLU A 214 0.68 53.73 -24.54
CA GLU A 214 1.95 53.90 -25.26
C GLU A 214 1.73 54.11 -26.77
N LYS A 215 0.76 53.41 -27.36
CA LYS A 215 0.35 53.60 -28.76
C LYS A 215 -0.26 54.99 -28.99
N ASN A 216 -1.07 55.49 -28.06
CA ASN A 216 -1.67 56.81 -28.16
C ASN A 216 -0.61 57.93 -28.05
N LYS A 217 0.36 57.81 -27.14
CA LYS A 217 1.50 58.74 -27.06
C LYS A 217 2.36 58.75 -28.33
N SER A 218 2.59 57.58 -28.92
CA SER A 218 3.37 57.47 -30.17
C SER A 218 2.65 58.11 -31.36
N ASN A 219 1.31 58.05 -31.39
CA ASN A 219 0.50 58.70 -32.42
C ASN A 219 0.42 60.23 -32.25
N GLU A 220 0.43 60.74 -31.02
CA GLU A 220 0.47 62.19 -30.76
C GLU A 220 1.83 62.82 -31.14
N ILE A 221 2.94 62.08 -30.96
CA ILE A 221 4.29 62.55 -31.34
C ILE A 221 4.46 62.62 -32.87
N ASN A 222 3.81 61.74 -33.62
CA ASN A 222 3.91 61.71 -35.09
C ASN A 222 2.99 62.72 -35.82
N ASN A 223 2.09 63.40 -35.10
CA ASN A 223 1.13 64.37 -35.65
C ASN A 223 1.44 65.84 -35.32
N ASN A 224 2.60 66.12 -34.70
CA ASN A 224 3.18 67.46 -34.49
C ASN A 224 4.44 67.64 -35.34
#